data_AF-A0A560WZ08-F1
#
_entry.id   AF-A0A560WZ08-F1
#
_cell.length_a   1.000
_cell.length_b   1.000
_cell.length_c   1.000
_cell.angle_alpha   90.00
_cell.angle_beta   90.00
_cell.angle_gamma   90.00
#
_symmetry.space_group_name_H-M   'P 1'
#
loop_
_entity.id
_entity.type
_entity.pdbx_description
1 polymer ?
#
loop_
_entity_poly.entity_id
_entity_poly.type
_entity_poly.pdbx_seq_one_letter_code
_entity_poly.pdbx_strand_id
1 'polypeptide(L)'
;MSDKLSRLELLRFARRVVVQQATAAVRQLDGWIADEERREAERRRGEEMRPPPPDWLLQYGLNRKNVDAVHAGDCWAATKSGRCRPASREQVIEALRHGVPACVHCRPDTALGLLDNP
;
A
#
# COMPACT_ATOMS: atom_id res chain seq x y z
N MET A 1 -25.23 14.62 64.56
CA MET A 1 -25.60 15.77 63.71
C MET A 1 -25.08 15.47 62.31
N SER A 2 -25.97 15.26 61.35
CA SER A 2 -25.60 14.98 59.95
C SER A 2 -25.20 16.30 59.32
N ASP A 3 -23.90 16.53 59.18
CA ASP A 3 -23.38 17.68 58.43
C ASP A 3 -23.50 17.34 56.94
N LYS A 4 -24.63 17.74 56.34
CA LYS A 4 -24.88 17.52 54.92
C LYS A 4 -24.13 18.61 54.15
N LEU A 5 -23.23 18.18 53.27
CA LEU A 5 -22.55 19.06 52.31
C LEU A 5 -23.56 19.99 51.62
N SER A 6 -23.21 21.26 51.56
CA SER A 6 -24.03 22.26 50.88
C SER A 6 -24.07 21.99 49.37
N ARG A 7 -25.15 22.40 48.72
CA ARG A 7 -25.27 22.34 47.26
C ARG A 7 -24.11 23.04 46.55
N LEU A 8 -23.59 24.13 47.11
CA LEU A 8 -22.44 24.87 46.55
C LEU A 8 -21.15 24.02 46.55
N GLU A 9 -20.90 23.27 47.62
CA GLU A 9 -19.73 22.39 47.71
C GLU A 9 -19.81 21.23 46.73
N LEU A 10 -21.00 20.63 46.58
CA LEU A 10 -21.27 19.60 45.60
C LEU A 10 -21.03 20.10 44.17
N LEU A 11 -21.50 21.32 43.85
CA LEU A 11 -21.28 21.92 42.53
C LEU A 11 -19.80 22.25 42.27
N ARG A 12 -19.08 22.76 43.27
CA ARG A 12 -17.62 23.01 43.16
C ARG A 12 -16.84 21.72 42.95
N PHE A 13 -17.23 20.65 43.66
CA PHE A 13 -16.65 19.33 43.48
C PHE A 13 -16.93 18.79 42.07
N ALA A 14 -18.19 18.79 41.64
CA ALA A 14 -18.58 18.33 40.31
C ALA A 14 -17.81 19.08 39.21
N ARG A 15 -17.68 20.41 39.33
CA ARG A 15 -16.88 21.21 38.39
C ARG A 15 -15.43 20.74 38.31
N ARG A 16 -14.77 20.47 39.44
CA ARG A 16 -13.37 20.00 39.44
C ARG A 16 -13.26 18.63 38.77
N VAL A 17 -14.17 17.70 39.07
CA VAL A 17 -14.19 16.37 38.48
C VAL A 17 -14.37 16.47 36.96
N VAL A 18 -15.34 17.24 36.48
CA VAL A 18 -15.58 17.44 35.05
C VAL A 18 -14.36 18.03 34.36
N VAL A 19 -13.73 19.06 34.95
CA VAL A 19 -12.52 19.67 34.38
C VAL A 19 -11.37 18.65 34.30
N GLN A 20 -11.16 17.87 35.36
CA GLN A 20 -10.11 16.85 35.39
C GLN A 20 -10.36 15.76 34.33
N GLN A 21 -11.60 15.27 34.23
CA GLN A 21 -12.00 14.27 33.24
C GLN A 21 -11.87 14.81 31.81
N ALA A 22 -12.34 16.03 31.55
CA ALA A 22 -12.20 16.67 30.24
C ALA A 22 -10.72 16.86 29.85
N THR A 23 -9.89 17.28 30.80
CA THR A 23 -8.44 17.43 30.56
C THR A 23 -7.79 16.08 30.20
N ALA A 24 -8.16 15.01 30.92
CA ALA A 24 -7.65 13.67 30.63
C ALA A 24 -8.13 13.17 29.25
N ALA A 25 -9.41 13.38 28.94
CA ALA A 25 -10.00 12.98 27.67
C ALA A 25 -9.36 13.72 26.48
N VAL A 26 -9.13 15.03 26.61
CA VAL A 26 -8.44 15.82 25.58
C VAL A 26 -7.03 15.28 25.33
N ARG A 27 -6.25 15.03 26.39
CA ARG A 27 -4.90 14.45 26.24
C ARG A 27 -4.91 13.10 25.54
N GLN A 28 -5.92 12.28 25.80
CA GLN A 28 -6.09 10.99 25.14
C GLN A 28 -6.41 11.16 23.65
N LEU A 29 -7.32 12.09 23.32
CA LEU A 29 -7.65 12.43 21.93
C LEU A 29 -6.43 12.97 21.18
N ASP A 30 -5.65 13.87 21.80
CA ASP A 30 -4.43 14.42 21.22
C ASP A 30 -3.42 13.30 20.88
N GLY A 31 -3.29 12.30 21.75
CA GLY A 31 -2.47 11.12 21.49
C GLY A 31 -2.93 10.32 20.28
N TRP A 32 -4.23 10.07 20.16
CA TRP A 32 -4.81 9.39 18.99
C TRP A 32 -4.66 10.20 17.70
N ILE A 33 -4.85 11.51 17.76
CA ILE A 33 -4.64 12.39 16.61
C ILE A 33 -3.19 12.30 16.14
N ALA A 34 -2.22 12.42 17.05
CA ALA A 34 -0.80 12.32 16.69
C ALA A 34 -0.43 10.94 16.08
N ASP A 35 -1.06 9.86 16.55
CA ASP A 35 -0.90 8.53 15.98
C ASP A 35 -1.47 8.44 14.55
N GLU A 36 -2.66 8.99 14.30
CA GLU A 36 -3.24 9.03 12.96
C GLU A 36 -2.44 9.93 12.02
N GLU A 37 -2.05 11.13 12.45
CA GLU A 37 -1.20 12.05 11.67
C GLU A 37 0.12 11.37 11.26
N ARG A 38 0.73 10.59 12.15
CA ARG A 38 1.93 9.81 11.84
C ARG A 38 1.66 8.78 10.73
N ARG A 39 0.57 8.01 10.84
CA ARG A 39 0.18 7.01 9.82
C ARG A 39 -0.10 7.65 8.47
N GLU A 40 -0.77 8.79 8.46
CA GLU A 40 -1.03 9.52 7.21
C GLU A 40 0.25 10.06 6.58
N ALA A 41 1.17 10.58 7.39
CA ALA A 41 2.47 11.02 6.91
C ALA A 41 3.30 9.85 6.36
N GLU A 42 3.27 8.68 7.00
CA GLU A 42 3.91 7.46 6.49
C GLU A 42 3.29 6.99 5.18
N ARG A 43 1.95 6.99 5.06
CA ARG A 43 1.23 6.65 3.83
C ARG A 43 1.64 7.58 2.68
N ARG A 44 1.59 8.89 2.91
CA ARG A 44 1.97 9.90 1.91
C ARG A 44 3.43 9.75 1.49
N ARG A 45 4.35 9.58 2.44
CA ARG A 45 5.76 9.29 2.14
C ARG A 45 5.93 8.00 1.33
N GLY A 46 5.17 6.96 1.65
CA GLY A 46 5.18 5.70 0.92
C GLY A 46 4.67 5.84 -0.52
N GLU A 47 3.69 6.72 -0.75
CA GLU A 47 3.19 7.05 -2.09
C GLU A 47 4.20 7.88 -2.88
N GLU A 48 4.79 8.91 -2.27
CA GLU A 48 5.81 9.77 -2.89
C GLU A 48 7.10 9.00 -3.23
N MET A 49 7.52 8.08 -2.36
CA MET A 49 8.70 7.24 -2.59
C MET A 49 8.40 5.97 -3.39
N ARG A 50 7.16 5.73 -3.80
CA ARG A 50 6.82 4.52 -4.54
C ARG A 50 7.59 4.52 -5.86
N PRO A 51 8.38 3.47 -6.16
CA PRO A 51 9.02 3.40 -7.46
C PRO A 51 7.96 3.39 -8.56
N PRO A 52 8.27 3.92 -9.75
CA PRO A 52 7.38 3.82 -10.89
C PRO A 52 7.03 2.35 -11.13
N PRO A 53 5.82 2.06 -11.64
CA PRO A 53 5.46 0.70 -12.01
C PRO A 53 6.51 0.14 -12.99
N PRO A 54 6.90 -1.14 -12.87
CA PRO A 54 7.90 -1.71 -13.75
C PRO A 54 7.35 -1.79 -15.17
N ASP A 55 8.16 -1.47 -16.18
CA ASP A 55 7.75 -1.56 -17.58
C ASP A 55 7.53 -3.00 -18.05
N TRP A 56 8.13 -3.97 -17.36
CA TRP A 56 8.09 -5.38 -17.75
C TRP A 56 7.92 -6.31 -16.55
N LEU A 57 7.22 -7.41 -16.80
CA LEU A 57 6.86 -8.41 -15.80
C LEU A 57 7.14 -9.82 -16.32
N LEU A 58 7.70 -10.67 -15.46
CA LEU A 58 7.80 -12.11 -15.69
C LEU A 58 6.76 -12.83 -14.84
N GLN A 59 5.88 -13.60 -15.48
CA GLN A 59 4.91 -14.44 -14.80
C GLN A 59 5.53 -15.80 -14.49
N TYR A 60 5.52 -16.21 -13.23
CA TYR A 60 6.06 -17.50 -12.81
C TYR A 60 4.97 -18.56 -12.71
N GLY A 61 5.30 -19.80 -13.04
CA GLY A 61 4.44 -20.96 -12.87
C GLY A 61 4.00 -21.22 -11.44
N LEU A 62 3.05 -22.14 -11.27
CA LEU A 62 2.54 -22.53 -9.96
C LEU A 62 3.65 -23.04 -9.02
N ASN A 63 4.69 -23.66 -9.61
CA ASN A 63 5.89 -24.11 -8.88
C ASN A 63 6.86 -22.98 -8.50
N ARG A 64 6.60 -21.74 -8.92
CA ARG A 64 7.39 -20.52 -8.69
C ARG A 64 8.85 -20.57 -9.17
N LYS A 65 9.22 -21.56 -9.98
CA LYS A 65 10.59 -21.73 -10.51
C LYS A 65 10.68 -21.40 -11.99
N ASN A 66 9.67 -21.81 -12.76
CA ASN A 66 9.65 -21.60 -14.20
C ASN A 66 8.97 -20.27 -14.54
N VAL A 67 9.46 -19.62 -15.59
CA VAL A 67 8.81 -18.43 -16.18
C VAL A 67 7.82 -18.92 -17.24
N ASP A 68 6.54 -18.65 -17.03
CA ASP A 68 5.45 -19.09 -17.90
C ASP A 68 5.20 -18.09 -19.04
N ALA A 69 5.36 -16.79 -18.78
CA ALA A 69 5.04 -15.75 -19.76
C ALA A 69 5.75 -14.42 -19.46
N VAL A 70 6.04 -13.67 -20.52
CA VAL A 70 6.49 -12.27 -20.46
C VAL A 70 5.31 -11.33 -20.64
N HIS A 71 5.28 -10.23 -19.90
CA HIS A 71 4.23 -9.20 -19.98
C HIS A 71 4.82 -7.78 -19.96
N ALA A 72 4.10 -6.83 -20.55
CA ALA A 72 4.28 -5.41 -20.26
C ALA A 72 3.75 -5.07 -18.86
N GLY A 73 4.27 -3.99 -18.28
CA GLY A 73 4.02 -3.54 -16.92
C GLY A 73 2.57 -3.27 -16.57
N ASP A 74 1.79 -2.81 -17.55
CA ASP A 74 0.40 -2.41 -17.45
C ASP A 74 -0.58 -3.51 -17.90
N CYS A 75 -0.09 -4.74 -18.13
CA CYS A 75 -0.92 -5.84 -18.59
C CYS A 75 -1.96 -6.26 -17.54
N TRP A 76 -3.25 -6.09 -17.87
CA TRP A 76 -4.35 -6.47 -16.98
C TRP A 76 -4.33 -7.96 -16.58
N ALA A 77 -3.88 -8.84 -17.48
CA ALA A 77 -3.80 -10.28 -17.22
C ALA A 77 -2.66 -10.59 -16.23
N ALA A 78 -1.55 -9.86 -16.31
CA ALA A 78 -0.46 -9.94 -15.35
C ALA A 78 -0.93 -9.52 -13.95
N THR A 79 -1.66 -8.40 -13.86
CA THR A 79 -2.20 -7.87 -12.59
C THR A 79 -3.10 -8.87 -11.88
N LYS A 80 -3.99 -9.57 -12.62
CA LYS A 80 -4.90 -10.56 -12.01
C LYS A 80 -4.20 -11.85 -11.57
N SER A 81 -3.02 -12.15 -12.11
CA SER A 81 -2.39 -13.45 -11.88
C SER A 81 -1.82 -13.63 -10.47
N GLY A 82 -1.40 -12.54 -9.80
CA GLY A 82 -0.66 -12.59 -8.54
C GLY A 82 0.70 -13.32 -8.61
N ARG A 83 1.16 -13.70 -9.81
CA ARG A 83 2.37 -14.50 -10.05
C ARG A 83 3.45 -13.76 -10.82
N CYS A 84 3.23 -12.48 -11.11
CA CYS A 84 4.16 -11.63 -11.84
C CYS A 84 5.18 -10.99 -10.91
N ARG A 85 6.42 -10.88 -11.38
CA ARG A 85 7.48 -10.10 -10.72
C ARG A 85 8.07 -9.07 -11.69
N PRO A 86 8.50 -7.90 -11.21
CA PRO A 86 9.27 -6.94 -11.99
C PRO A 86 10.48 -7.59 -12.65
N ALA A 87 10.78 -7.20 -13.89
CA ALA A 87 11.97 -7.62 -14.61
C ALA A 87 12.55 -6.46 -15.44
N SER A 88 13.86 -6.48 -15.67
CA SER A 88 14.50 -5.53 -16.58
C SER A 88 14.16 -5.86 -18.04
N ARG A 89 14.36 -4.88 -18.93
CA ARG A 89 14.21 -5.06 -20.37
C ARG A 89 15.07 -6.23 -20.88
N GLU A 90 16.30 -6.34 -20.41
CA GLU A 90 17.26 -7.38 -20.79
C GLU A 90 16.78 -8.76 -20.32
N GLN A 91 16.27 -8.85 -19.09
CA GLN A 91 15.73 -10.10 -18.55
C GLN A 91 14.54 -10.61 -19.36
N VAL A 92 13.64 -9.72 -19.79
CA VAL A 92 12.49 -10.13 -20.60
C VAL A 92 12.87 -10.46 -22.04
N ILE A 93 13.81 -9.73 -22.64
CA ILE A 93 14.37 -10.08 -23.95
C ILE A 93 15.02 -11.47 -23.89
N GLU A 94 15.80 -11.75 -22.86
CA GLU A 94 16.46 -13.05 -22.70
C GLU A 94 15.46 -14.18 -22.48
N ALA A 95 14.43 -13.96 -21.66
CA ALA A 95 13.35 -14.92 -21.48
C ALA A 95 12.64 -15.24 -22.81
N LEU A 96 12.33 -14.22 -23.61
CA LEU A 96 11.72 -14.38 -24.93
C LEU A 96 12.64 -15.17 -25.89
N ARG A 97 13.95 -14.89 -25.89
CA ARG A 97 14.94 -15.64 -26.67
C ARG A 97 15.05 -17.10 -26.25
N HIS A 98 14.85 -17.40 -24.97
CA HIS A 98 14.78 -18.76 -24.44
C HIS A 98 13.41 -19.44 -24.66
N GLY A 99 12.51 -18.84 -25.42
CA GLY A 99 11.24 -19.44 -25.80
C GLY A 99 10.12 -19.30 -24.77
N VAL A 100 10.30 -18.46 -23.75
CA VAL A 100 9.18 -18.06 -22.88
C VAL A 100 8.17 -17.28 -23.75
N PRO A 101 6.88 -17.63 -23.74
CA PRO A 101 5.92 -16.97 -24.60
C PRO A 101 5.65 -15.53 -24.17
N ALA A 102 5.51 -14.64 -25.16
CA ALA A 102 4.96 -13.31 -24.96
C ALA A 102 3.46 -13.40 -24.66
N CYS A 103 2.97 -12.61 -23.72
CA CYS A 103 1.54 -12.51 -23.47
C CYS A 103 0.81 -11.96 -24.71
N VAL A 104 -0.22 -12.69 -25.14
CA VAL A 104 -1.02 -12.31 -26.32
C VAL A 104 -1.83 -11.03 -26.13
N HIS A 105 -2.09 -10.61 -24.88
CA HIS A 105 -2.90 -9.42 -24.58
C HIS A 105 -2.11 -8.13 -24.62
N CYS A 106 -0.90 -8.11 -24.05
CA CYS A 106 -0.06 -6.91 -24.01
C CYS A 106 1.08 -6.92 -25.03
N ARG A 107 1.29 -8.04 -25.75
CA ARG A 107 2.23 -8.17 -26.88
C ARG A 107 3.60 -7.52 -26.59
N PRO A 108 4.28 -7.94 -25.50
CA PRO A 108 5.54 -7.31 -25.08
C PRO A 108 6.65 -7.49 -26.11
N ASP A 109 6.65 -8.59 -26.87
CA ASP A 109 7.51 -8.84 -28.01
C ASP A 109 7.39 -7.76 -29.10
N THR A 110 6.17 -7.35 -29.43
CA THR A 110 5.90 -6.23 -30.34
C THR A 110 6.35 -4.90 -29.73
N ALA A 111 6.02 -4.64 -28.46
CA ALA A 111 6.45 -3.42 -27.77
C ALA A 111 7.98 -3.30 -27.64
N LEU A 112 8.69 -4.43 -27.57
CA LEU A 112 10.15 -4.51 -27.55
C LEU A 112 10.78 -4.40 -28.94
N GLY A 113 9.99 -4.47 -30.02
CA GLY A 113 10.46 -4.47 -31.40
C GLY A 113 11.18 -5.76 -31.81
N LEU A 114 10.86 -6.90 -31.18
CA LEU A 114 11.50 -8.19 -31.44
C LEU A 114 10.85 -8.97 -32.59
N LEU A 115 9.64 -8.58 -32.98
CA LEU A 115 9.01 -9.06 -34.20
C LEU A 115 9.15 -7.98 -35.25
N ASP A 116 9.78 -8.34 -36.37
CA ASP A 116 9.69 -7.54 -37.59
C ASP A 116 8.22 -7.49 -37.99
N ASN A 117 7.64 -6.29 -37.97
CA ASN A 117 6.33 -6.08 -38.57
C ASN A 117 6.51 -6.23 -40.08
N PRO A 118 5.84 -7.17 -40.77
CA PRO A 118 5.83 -7.15 -42.24
C PRO A 118 5.23 -5.85 -42.77
#